data_AF-M1A3B0-F1
#
_entry.id   AF-M1A3B0-F1
#
_cell.length_a   1.000
_cell.length_b   1.000
_cell.length_c   1.000
_cell.angle_alpha   90.00
_cell.angle_beta   90.00
_cell.angle_gamma   90.00
#
_symmetry.space_group_name_H-M   'P 1'
#
loop_
_entity.id
_entity.type
_entity.pdbx_description
1 polymer ?
#
loop_
_entity_poly.entity_id
_entity_poly.type
_entity_poly.pdbx_seq_one_letter_code
_entity_poly.pdbx_strand_id
1 'polypeptide(L)'
;MYTSRQKIHKDKDAEPTEFEESVAQALFDMENTNQELKSELKDLYINSALQIDVSGNRKAVVIHVPYRLRKAFRKIHVRLVRELEKKFSGKYVIVIATRRISRPPKRGSAAQRPRSRTLTSVHDAILEDVVVPAEIVGKRVRYHVDGSKIMKVIYGNGLCFMLSRKIL
;
A
#
# COMPACT_ATOMS: atom_id res chain seq x y z
N MET A 1 -5.78 10.56 -27.12
CA MET A 1 -4.64 9.65 -26.87
C MET A 1 -4.59 9.33 -25.39
N TYR A 2 -4.67 8.04 -25.02
CA TYR A 2 -4.43 7.62 -23.64
C TYR A 2 -2.93 7.66 -23.40
N THR A 3 -2.46 8.60 -22.59
CA THR A 3 -1.05 8.71 -22.20
C THR A 3 -0.85 8.06 -20.85
N SER A 4 0.33 7.48 -20.60
CA SER A 4 0.71 6.89 -19.31
C SER A 4 0.51 7.86 -18.13
N ARG A 5 0.57 9.17 -18.39
CA ARG A 5 0.24 10.23 -17.42
C ARG A 5 -1.18 10.15 -16.84
N GLN A 6 -2.14 9.55 -17.54
CA GLN A 6 -3.49 9.38 -16.98
C GLN A 6 -3.54 8.38 -15.82
N LYS A 7 -2.51 7.54 -15.66
CA LYS A 7 -2.41 6.55 -14.58
C LYS A 7 -1.76 7.10 -13.32
N ILE A 8 -1.21 8.31 -13.32
CA ILE A 8 -0.67 8.97 -12.13
C ILE A 8 -1.48 10.22 -11.83
N HIS A 9 -1.92 10.34 -10.59
CA HIS A 9 -2.54 11.56 -10.08
C HIS A 9 -1.99 11.86 -8.70
N LYS A 10 -1.08 12.83 -8.62
CA LYS A 10 -0.52 13.26 -7.34
C LYS A 10 -1.43 14.22 -6.61
N ASP A 11 -1.37 14.18 -5.28
CA ASP A 11 -1.94 15.24 -4.47
C ASP A 11 -1.20 16.57 -4.77
N LYS A 12 -1.95 17.62 -5.14
CA LYS A 12 -1.47 18.98 -5.50
C LYS A 12 -0.77 19.11 -6.86
N ASP A 13 -1.06 18.23 -7.82
CA ASP A 13 -0.53 18.33 -9.20
C ASP A 13 0.99 18.45 -9.29
N ALA A 14 1.71 17.86 -8.31
CA ALA A 14 3.16 17.83 -8.32
C ALA A 14 3.67 16.97 -9.49
N GLU A 15 4.86 17.30 -10.00
CA GLU A 15 5.46 16.54 -11.09
C GLU A 15 5.80 15.10 -10.65
N PRO A 16 5.50 14.09 -11.50
CA PRO A 16 5.84 12.71 -11.22
C PRO A 16 7.37 12.52 -11.22
N THR A 17 7.86 11.61 -10.38
CA THR A 17 9.27 11.21 -10.42
C THR A 17 9.49 10.21 -11.54
N GLU A 18 10.72 10.10 -12.04
CA GLU A 18 11.08 9.14 -13.10
C GLU A 18 10.65 7.71 -12.74
N PHE A 19 10.78 7.34 -11.47
CA PHE A 19 10.36 6.02 -11.00
C PHE A 19 8.84 5.85 -11.09
N GLU A 20 8.06 6.86 -10.70
CA GLU A 20 6.60 6.79 -10.81
C GLU A 20 6.16 6.70 -12.26
N GLU A 21 6.77 7.48 -13.17
CA GLU A 21 6.51 7.39 -14.61
C GLU A 21 6.76 5.98 -15.15
N SER A 22 7.82 5.31 -14.69
CA SER A 22 8.08 3.91 -15.05
C SER A 22 6.97 2.95 -14.58
N VAL A 23 6.42 3.17 -13.38
CA VAL A 23 5.28 2.37 -12.86
C VAL A 23 4.01 2.65 -13.65
N ALA A 24 3.74 3.91 -14.00
CA ALA A 24 2.60 4.26 -14.85
C ALA A 24 2.69 3.65 -16.23
N GLN A 25 3.87 3.68 -16.84
CA GLN A 25 4.08 3.06 -18.13
C GLN A 25 3.81 1.56 -18.05
N ALA A 26 4.31 0.88 -17.01
CA ALA A 26 4.02 -0.53 -16.79
C ALA A 26 2.51 -0.81 -16.62
N LEU A 27 1.78 0.03 -15.88
CA LEU A 27 0.32 -0.08 -15.75
C LEU A 27 -0.41 0.09 -17.09
N PHE A 28 0.04 1.03 -17.92
CA PHE A 28 -0.53 1.28 -19.24
C PHE A 28 -0.26 0.12 -20.23
N ASP A 29 0.95 -0.43 -20.23
CA ASP A 29 1.30 -1.57 -21.08
C ASP A 29 0.46 -2.81 -20.71
N MET A 30 0.20 -3.03 -19.41
CA MET A 30 -0.65 -4.12 -18.93
C MET A 30 -2.11 -3.95 -19.35
N GLU A 31 -2.63 -2.71 -19.34
CA GLU A 31 -4.00 -2.42 -19.82
C GLU A 31 -4.18 -2.79 -21.30
N ASN A 32 -3.15 -2.61 -22.12
CA ASN A 32 -3.19 -2.93 -23.55
C ASN A 32 -2.95 -4.41 -23.85
N THR A 33 -2.15 -5.08 -23.02
CA THR A 33 -1.77 -6.48 -23.25
C THR A 33 -2.87 -7.45 -22.84
N ASN A 34 -3.57 -7.19 -21.73
CA ASN A 34 -4.53 -8.12 -21.13
C ASN A 34 -5.99 -7.65 -21.27
N GLN A 35 -6.76 -8.30 -22.15
CA GLN A 35 -8.15 -7.92 -22.42
C GLN A 35 -9.08 -8.06 -21.20
N GLU A 36 -8.83 -9.02 -20.30
CA GLU A 36 -9.62 -9.20 -19.08
C GLU A 36 -9.42 -8.05 -18.08
N LEU A 37 -8.16 -7.64 -17.86
CA LEU A 37 -7.80 -6.62 -16.88
C LEU A 37 -8.07 -5.20 -17.39
N LYS A 38 -8.22 -5.03 -18.71
CA LYS A 38 -8.42 -3.73 -19.34
C LYS A 38 -9.61 -2.97 -18.77
N SER A 39 -10.74 -3.65 -18.57
CA SER A 39 -11.97 -3.03 -18.05
C SER A 39 -11.79 -2.49 -16.63
N GLU A 40 -11.09 -3.24 -15.77
CA GLU A 40 -10.87 -2.87 -14.38
C GLU A 40 -9.72 -1.86 -14.22
N LEU A 41 -8.67 -1.97 -15.05
CA LEU A 41 -7.51 -1.08 -15.00
C LEU A 41 -7.78 0.30 -15.57
N LYS A 42 -8.73 0.44 -16.52
CA LYS A 42 -9.03 1.71 -17.20
C LYS A 42 -9.29 2.86 -16.21
N ASP A 43 -10.10 2.60 -15.18
CA ASP A 43 -10.51 3.59 -14.18
C ASP A 43 -9.53 3.72 -13.00
N LEU A 44 -8.50 2.87 -12.96
CA LEU A 44 -7.52 2.83 -11.88
C LEU A 44 -6.34 3.75 -12.16
N TYR A 45 -5.92 4.45 -11.12
CA TYR A 45 -4.73 5.30 -11.11
C TYR A 45 -4.01 5.22 -9.76
N ILE A 46 -2.74 5.62 -9.75
CA ILE A 46 -1.88 5.63 -8.57
C ILE A 46 -1.55 7.06 -8.15
N ASN A 47 -1.27 7.24 -6.86
CA ASN A 47 -0.87 8.53 -6.30
C ASN A 47 0.65 8.70 -6.35
N SER A 48 1.37 7.68 -5.88
CA SER A 48 2.83 7.69 -5.87
C SER A 48 3.38 6.26 -5.86
N ALA A 49 4.66 6.13 -6.13
CA ALA A 49 5.40 4.88 -6.04
C ALA A 49 6.77 5.14 -5.41
N LEU A 50 7.15 4.27 -4.48
CA LEU A 50 8.39 4.38 -3.72
C LEU A 50 9.15 3.06 -3.79
N GLN A 51 10.47 3.14 -3.86
CA GLN A 51 11.34 1.99 -3.71
C GLN A 51 11.91 1.99 -2.29
N ILE A 52 11.76 0.86 -1.58
CA ILE A 52 12.22 0.69 -0.20
C ILE A 52 13.21 -0.46 -0.16
N ASP A 53 14.33 -0.26 0.51
CA ASP A 53 15.30 -1.32 0.75
C ASP A 53 14.84 -2.20 1.91
N VAL A 54 14.77 -3.51 1.66
CA VAL A 54 14.35 -4.54 2.62
C VAL A 54 15.59 -5.33 3.06
N SER A 55 15.54 -5.90 4.26
CA SER A 55 16.60 -6.73 4.81
C SER A 55 17.03 -7.83 3.83
N GLY A 56 18.35 -7.99 3.64
CA GLY A 56 18.93 -8.99 2.74
C GLY A 56 19.18 -8.50 1.31
N ASN A 57 19.52 -7.21 1.13
CA ASN A 57 19.84 -6.58 -0.17
C ASN A 57 18.72 -6.68 -1.23
N ARG A 58 17.48 -6.87 -0.80
CA ARG A 58 16.32 -6.90 -1.70
C ARG A 58 15.63 -5.55 -1.68
N LYS A 59 15.17 -5.09 -2.84
CA LYS A 59 14.37 -3.87 -2.95
C LYS A 59 12.90 -4.25 -3.12
N ALA A 60 12.02 -3.57 -2.42
CA ALA A 60 10.58 -3.66 -2.60
C ALA A 60 10.05 -2.38 -3.23
N VAL A 61 9.01 -2.50 -4.04
CA VAL A 61 8.29 -1.39 -4.66
C VAL A 61 6.97 -1.24 -3.92
N VAL A 62 6.75 -0.06 -3.34
CA VAL A 62 5.51 0.31 -2.66
C VAL A 62 4.72 1.25 -3.55
N ILE A 63 3.53 0.84 -3.95
CA ILE A 63 2.62 1.61 -4.80
C ILE A 63 1.51 2.17 -3.92
N HIS A 64 1.40 3.50 -3.91
CA HIS A 64 0.38 4.22 -3.18
C HIS A 64 -0.83 4.48 -4.07
N VAL A 65 -1.99 4.04 -3.60
CA VAL A 65 -3.25 4.09 -4.34
C VAL A 65 -4.26 4.97 -3.60
N PRO A 66 -5.13 5.73 -4.29
CA PRO A 66 -6.24 6.42 -3.65
C PRO A 66 -7.11 5.50 -2.79
N TYR A 67 -7.47 5.94 -1.58
CA TYR A 67 -8.33 5.17 -0.68
C TYR A 67 -9.68 4.77 -1.31
N ARG A 68 -10.23 5.60 -2.20
CA ARG A 68 -11.49 5.34 -2.90
C ARG A 68 -11.41 4.09 -3.79
N LEU A 69 -10.25 3.83 -4.38
CA LEU A 69 -10.02 2.74 -5.33
C LEU A 69 -9.48 1.46 -4.68
N ARG A 70 -9.23 1.46 -3.35
CA ARG A 70 -8.72 0.30 -2.59
C ARG A 70 -9.48 -0.99 -2.88
N LYS A 71 -10.82 -0.93 -2.96
CA LYS A 71 -11.67 -2.12 -3.21
C LYS A 71 -11.43 -2.70 -4.61
N ALA A 72 -11.28 -1.86 -5.62
CA ALA A 72 -11.00 -2.30 -6.99
C ALA A 72 -9.61 -2.94 -7.07
N PHE A 73 -8.59 -2.29 -6.50
CA PHE A 73 -7.24 -2.87 -6.43
C PHE A 73 -7.19 -4.19 -5.66
N ARG A 74 -8.01 -4.39 -4.62
CA ARG A 74 -8.10 -5.67 -3.90
C ARG A 74 -8.66 -6.81 -4.73
N LYS A 75 -9.64 -6.55 -5.62
CA LYS A 75 -10.19 -7.57 -6.52
C LYS A 75 -9.13 -8.11 -7.48
N ILE A 76 -8.34 -7.21 -8.06
CA ILE A 76 -7.33 -7.55 -9.07
C ILE A 76 -5.94 -7.84 -8.50
N HIS A 77 -5.78 -7.71 -7.18
CA HIS A 77 -4.48 -7.66 -6.52
C HIS A 77 -3.54 -8.80 -6.92
N VAL A 78 -4.03 -10.05 -6.85
CA VAL A 78 -3.22 -11.24 -7.11
C VAL A 78 -2.67 -11.26 -8.54
N ARG A 79 -3.45 -10.81 -9.52
CA ARG A 79 -3.05 -10.77 -10.93
C ARG A 79 -2.09 -9.61 -11.18
N LEU A 80 -2.45 -8.42 -10.68
CA LEU A 80 -1.67 -7.19 -10.83
C LEU A 80 -0.26 -7.33 -10.24
N VAL A 81 -0.14 -7.88 -9.02
CA VAL A 81 1.18 -8.04 -8.37
C VAL A 81 2.05 -9.00 -9.16
N ARG A 82 1.54 -10.13 -9.63
CA ARG A 82 2.31 -11.10 -10.43
C ARG A 82 2.87 -10.49 -11.71
N GLU A 83 2.11 -9.64 -12.39
CA GLU A 83 2.56 -8.99 -13.63
C GLU A 83 3.58 -7.90 -13.38
N LEU A 84 3.37 -7.08 -12.34
CA LEU A 84 4.34 -6.06 -11.94
C LEU A 84 5.64 -6.69 -11.44
N GLU A 85 5.59 -7.80 -10.70
CA GLU A 85 6.79 -8.53 -10.27
C GLU A 85 7.61 -9.03 -11.45
N LYS A 86 6.97 -9.51 -12.54
CA LYS A 86 7.68 -9.87 -13.78
C LYS A 86 8.40 -8.68 -14.41
N LYS A 87 7.75 -7.50 -14.44
CA LYS A 87 8.34 -6.27 -15.01
C LYS A 87 9.47 -5.71 -14.15
N PHE A 88 9.38 -5.81 -12.82
CA PHE A 88 10.37 -5.28 -11.88
C PHE A 88 11.43 -6.32 -11.46
N SER A 89 11.76 -7.28 -12.35
CA SER A 89 12.83 -8.26 -12.14
C SER A 89 12.66 -9.11 -10.87
N GLY A 90 11.42 -9.44 -10.50
CA GLY A 90 11.11 -10.23 -9.30
C GLY A 90 11.24 -9.47 -7.98
N LYS A 91 11.34 -8.14 -8.00
CA LYS A 91 11.22 -7.33 -6.78
C LYS A 91 9.81 -7.43 -6.23
N TYR A 92 9.68 -7.52 -4.90
CA TYR A 92 8.37 -7.54 -4.25
C TYR A 92 7.61 -6.24 -4.52
N VAL A 93 6.35 -6.36 -4.93
CA VAL A 93 5.46 -5.23 -5.16
C VAL A 93 4.34 -5.23 -4.13
N ILE A 94 4.20 -4.14 -3.39
CA ILE A 94 3.19 -3.99 -2.33
C ILE A 94 2.30 -2.80 -2.69
N VAL A 95 0.98 -3.00 -2.62
CA VAL A 95 -0.01 -1.96 -2.92
C VAL A 95 -0.64 -1.45 -1.62
N ILE A 96 -0.48 -0.15 -1.33
CA ILE A 96 -0.95 0.47 -0.09
C ILE A 96 -1.91 1.61 -0.41
N ALA A 97 -3.04 1.67 0.27
CA ALA A 97 -3.94 2.82 0.15
C ALA A 97 -3.36 4.06 0.88
N THR A 98 -3.35 5.21 0.22
CA THR A 98 -3.00 6.49 0.86
C THR A 98 -4.06 6.88 1.89
N ARG A 99 -3.67 6.94 3.16
CA ARG A 99 -4.55 7.30 4.27
C ARG A 99 -4.03 8.55 4.97
N ARG A 100 -4.91 9.51 5.25
CA ARG A 100 -4.55 10.75 5.96
C ARG A 100 -4.74 10.58 7.47
N ILE A 101 -3.67 10.81 8.24
CA ILE A 101 -3.69 10.84 9.69
C ILE A 101 -3.99 12.27 10.15
N SER A 102 -5.09 12.48 10.86
CA SER A 102 -5.39 13.78 11.50
C SER A 102 -4.65 13.90 12.83
N ARG A 103 -4.49 15.09 13.42
CA ARG A 103 -3.95 15.19 14.78
C ARG A 103 -5.10 15.10 15.79
N PRO A 104 -4.88 14.58 17.01
CA PRO A 104 -5.88 14.67 18.06
C PRO A 104 -6.32 16.13 18.26
N PRO A 105 -7.62 16.43 18.38
CA PRO A 105 -8.10 17.78 18.64
C PRO A 105 -7.55 18.30 19.97
N LYS A 106 -7.30 19.61 20.06
CA LYS A 106 -6.88 20.25 21.32
C LYS A 106 -8.04 20.20 22.33
N ARG A 107 -7.72 20.14 23.63
CA ARG A 107 -8.73 20.20 24.71
C ARG A 107 -9.57 21.47 24.53
N GLY A 108 -10.90 21.32 24.56
CA GLY A 108 -11.85 22.43 24.39
C GLY A 108 -12.28 22.73 22.95
N SER A 109 -11.78 22.01 21.95
CA SER A 109 -12.27 22.17 20.56
C SER A 109 -13.52 21.33 20.30
N ALA A 110 -14.52 21.93 19.65
CA ALA A 110 -15.75 21.25 19.23
C ALA A 110 -15.56 20.29 18.04
N ALA A 111 -14.42 20.39 17.34
CA ALA A 111 -14.13 19.58 16.16
C ALA A 111 -13.76 18.14 16.55
N GLN A 112 -14.66 17.19 16.26
CA GLN A 112 -14.40 15.77 16.49
C GLN A 112 -13.64 15.15 15.31
N ARG A 113 -12.54 14.45 15.61
CA ARG A 113 -11.78 13.69 14.60
C ARG A 113 -12.53 12.40 14.24
N PRO A 114 -12.65 12.06 12.93
CA PRO A 114 -13.16 10.75 12.51
C PRO A 114 -12.26 9.62 13.00
N ARG A 115 -12.86 8.54 13.55
CA ARG A 115 -12.12 7.37 14.04
C ARG A 115 -11.23 6.73 12.97
N SER A 116 -11.69 6.71 11.72
CA SER A 116 -10.96 6.17 10.56
C SER A 116 -9.67 6.91 10.23
N ARG A 117 -9.52 8.15 10.72
CA ARG A 117 -8.31 8.96 10.51
C ARG A 117 -7.39 8.94 11.73
N THR A 118 -7.58 8.03 12.70
CA THR A 118 -6.73 7.86 13.89
C THR A 118 -5.39 7.20 13.55
N LEU A 119 -4.31 7.51 14.28
CA LEU A 119 -2.98 6.92 14.02
C LEU A 119 -3.06 5.38 14.12
N THR A 120 -3.67 4.88 15.18
CA THR A 120 -3.86 3.44 15.41
C THR A 120 -4.67 2.78 14.29
N SER A 121 -5.85 3.31 13.97
CA SER A 121 -6.70 2.76 12.89
C SER A 121 -6.02 2.79 11.53
N VAL A 122 -5.22 3.82 11.24
CA VAL A 122 -4.50 3.92 9.97
C VAL A 122 -3.38 2.89 9.90
N HIS A 123 -2.58 2.71 10.96
CA HIS A 123 -1.53 1.68 10.97
C HIS A 123 -2.12 0.26 10.88
N ASP A 124 -3.22 -0.02 11.58
CA ASP A 124 -3.89 -1.31 11.47
C ASP A 124 -4.36 -1.59 10.04
N ALA A 125 -4.92 -0.59 9.38
CA ALA A 125 -5.40 -0.72 8.01
C ALA A 125 -4.27 -0.78 6.97
N ILE A 126 -3.11 -0.18 7.24
CA ILE A 126 -1.90 -0.34 6.42
C ILE A 126 -1.39 -1.78 6.54
N LEU A 127 -1.33 -2.34 7.75
CA LEU A 127 -0.93 -3.73 7.96
C LEU A 127 -1.83 -4.70 7.19
N GLU A 128 -3.13 -4.47 7.18
CA GLU A 128 -4.07 -5.27 6.35
C GLU A 128 -3.80 -5.15 4.85
N ASP A 129 -3.39 -3.98 4.37
CA ASP A 129 -3.13 -3.76 2.94
C ASP A 129 -1.81 -4.43 2.50
N VAL A 130 -0.81 -4.51 3.39
CA VAL A 130 0.47 -5.19 3.12
C VAL A 130 0.33 -6.72 3.02
N VAL A 131 -0.63 -7.30 3.72
CA VAL A 131 -0.72 -8.76 3.92
C VAL A 131 -1.62 -9.45 2.89
N VAL A 132 -2.35 -8.70 2.04
CA VAL A 132 -3.19 -9.25 0.98
C VAL A 132 -2.35 -10.18 0.07
N PRO A 133 -2.80 -11.41 -0.25
CA PRO A 133 -4.13 -12.01 -0.05
C PRO A 133 -4.37 -12.70 1.30
N ALA A 134 -3.36 -12.80 2.16
CA ALA A 134 -3.52 -13.44 3.47
C ALA A 134 -4.38 -12.58 4.41
N GLU A 135 -5.08 -13.24 5.32
CA GLU A 135 -5.87 -12.59 6.35
C GLU A 135 -5.15 -12.64 7.70
N ILE A 136 -5.29 -11.57 8.47
CA ILE A 136 -4.75 -11.47 9.82
C ILE A 136 -5.76 -12.10 10.79
N VAL A 137 -5.39 -13.22 11.40
CA VAL A 137 -6.22 -13.94 12.38
C VAL A 137 -6.03 -13.40 13.78
N GLY A 138 -4.83 -12.92 14.11
CA GLY A 138 -4.54 -12.42 15.44
C GLY A 138 -3.39 -11.43 15.49
N LYS A 139 -3.43 -10.56 16.49
CA LYS A 139 -2.36 -9.61 16.81
C LYS A 139 -2.03 -9.73 18.31
N ARG A 140 -0.76 -9.90 18.64
CA ARG A 140 -0.27 -9.94 20.03
C ARG A 140 0.84 -8.92 20.17
N VAL A 141 0.79 -8.08 21.20
CA VAL A 141 1.86 -7.14 21.51
C VAL A 141 2.58 -7.64 22.75
N ARG A 142 3.88 -7.96 22.61
CA ARG A 142 4.74 -8.30 23.72
C ARG A 142 5.50 -7.05 24.17
N TYR A 143 5.45 -6.81 25.47
CA TYR A 143 6.24 -5.77 26.13
C TYR A 143 7.45 -6.43 26.78
N HIS A 144 8.64 -5.94 26.47
CA HIS A 144 9.88 -6.37 27.12
C HIS A 144 10.15 -5.52 28.36
N VAL A 145 11.02 -6.02 29.24
CA VAL A 145 11.46 -5.32 30.45
C VAL A 145 12.10 -3.97 30.10
N ASP A 146 12.80 -3.90 28.96
CA ASP A 146 13.42 -2.67 28.43
C ASP A 146 12.40 -1.63 27.91
N GLY A 147 11.09 -1.90 28.02
CA GLY A 147 10.02 -1.07 27.48
C GLY A 147 9.83 -1.19 25.96
N SER A 148 10.65 -2.00 25.29
CA SER A 148 10.50 -2.27 23.86
C SER A 148 9.22 -3.07 23.58
N LYS A 149 8.58 -2.75 22.45
CA LYS A 149 7.31 -3.35 22.04
C LYS A 149 7.51 -4.11 20.74
N ILE A 150 7.19 -5.40 20.76
CA ILE A 150 7.20 -6.25 19.57
C ILE A 150 5.76 -6.67 19.27
N MET A 151 5.31 -6.36 18.05
CA MET A 151 4.00 -6.79 17.57
C MET A 151 4.17 -8.08 16.77
N LYS A 152 3.53 -9.15 17.24
CA LYS A 152 3.43 -10.43 16.54
C LYS A 152 2.08 -10.48 15.84
N VAL A 153 2.10 -10.63 14.52
CA VAL A 153 0.90 -10.75 13.70
C VAL A 153 0.83 -12.20 13.19
N ILE A 154 -0.32 -12.84 13.43
CA ILE A 154 -0.60 -14.23 13.07
C ILE A 154 -1.50 -14.23 11.85
N TYR A 155 -1.09 -14.92 10.80
CA TYR A 155 -1.85 -15.06 9.56
C TYR A 155 -2.52 -16.43 9.48
N GLY A 156 -3.59 -16.53 8.67
CA GLY A 156 -4.38 -17.76 8.54
C GLY A 156 -3.60 -19.01 8.12
N ASN A 157 -2.48 -18.86 7.43
CA ASN A 157 -1.62 -19.97 6.99
C ASN A 157 -0.61 -20.43 8.06
N GLY A 158 -0.75 -20.00 9.33
CA GLY A 158 0.14 -20.36 10.43
C GLY A 158 1.49 -19.63 10.46
N LEU A 159 1.81 -18.81 9.45
CA LEU A 159 2.98 -17.93 9.48
C LEU A 159 2.79 -16.79 10.48
N CYS A 160 3.80 -16.59 11.34
CA CYS A 160 3.87 -15.50 12.31
C CYS A 160 4.95 -14.52 11.88
N PHE A 161 4.59 -13.26 11.64
CA PHE A 161 5.56 -12.19 11.35
C PHE A 161 5.79 -11.34 12.59
N MET A 162 7.05 -11.03 12.88
CA MET A 162 7.42 -10.11 13.96
C MET A 162 7.67 -8.73 13.37
N LEU A 163 6.75 -7.79 13.62
CA LEU A 163 6.99 -6.38 13.38
C LEU A 163 7.55 -5.74 14.65
N SER A 164 8.82 -5.35 14.60
CA SER A 164 9.37 -4.40 15.55
C SER A 164 8.95 -2.98 15.12
N ARG A 165 8.54 -2.15 16.08
CA ARG A 165 8.04 -0.77 15.84
C ARG A 165 9.02 0.17 15.13
N LYS A 166 10.25 -0.26 14.83
CA LYS A 166 11.25 0.52 14.10
C LYS A 166 10.97 0.69 12.59
N ILE A 167 9.97 -0.01 12.03
CA ILE A 167 9.70 -0.05 10.58
C ILE A 167 8.40 0.72 10.20
N LEU A 168 7.70 1.35 11.16
CA LEU A 168 6.51 2.18 10.92
C LEU A 168 6.62 3.56 11.57
#